data_AF-A0A849K2R4-F1
#
_entry.id   AF-A0A849K2R4-F1
#
_cell.length_a   1.000
_cell.length_b   1.000
_cell.length_c   1.000
_cell.angle_alpha   90.00
_cell.angle_beta   90.00
_cell.angle_gamma   90.00
#
_symmetry.space_group_name_H-M   'P 1'
#
loop_
_entity.id
_entity.type
_entity.pdbx_description
1 polymer ?
#
loop_
_entity_poly.entity_id
_entity_poly.type
_entity_poly.pdbx_seq_one_letter_code
_entity_poly.pdbx_strand_id
1 'polypeptide(L)'
;MPPNPAPRIPAARRRVPATAVAVAAALTLAACSSEQAPAPDGAAPAASTPTTSAASPAPSSPPAEPSADPTPTPSVTAMPTEPDRPTFDARTERALQTIAAMETSFGAGAFTIEVNDDGTEWKMELAQGDDRLKVKAEADTTGVAPTDTKRDDLDGDDRAALSSARVSLSQAIVRVVETSGGVLDEAELEEDDGTALWKVSVRLGDDDVDYRVDVSTGAVWRDD
;
A
#
# COMPACT_ATOMS: atom_id res chain seq x y z
N MET A 1 -11.24 -46.64 -24.21
CA MET A 1 -10.82 -45.47 -24.99
C MET A 1 -9.91 -44.65 -24.08
N PRO A 2 -8.58 -44.68 -24.25
CA PRO A 2 -7.68 -43.85 -23.45
C PRO A 2 -7.81 -42.37 -23.88
N PRO A 3 -7.71 -41.40 -22.96
CA PRO A 3 -7.71 -39.99 -23.31
C PRO A 3 -6.46 -39.62 -24.11
N ASN A 4 -6.66 -38.82 -25.16
CA ASN A 4 -5.63 -38.32 -26.07
C ASN A 4 -4.68 -37.39 -25.30
N PRO A 5 -3.34 -37.60 -25.32
CA PRO A 5 -2.42 -36.69 -24.65
C PRO A 5 -2.42 -35.31 -25.34
N ALA A 6 -2.60 -34.25 -24.54
CA ALA A 6 -2.57 -32.87 -25.00
C ALA A 6 -1.21 -32.52 -25.66
N PRO A 7 -1.18 -31.64 -26.68
CA PRO A 7 0.04 -31.22 -27.33
C PRO A 7 0.92 -30.43 -26.35
N ARG A 8 2.18 -30.86 -26.20
CA ARG A 8 3.19 -30.10 -25.44
C ARG A 8 3.56 -28.86 -26.24
N ILE A 9 3.06 -27.70 -25.82
CA ILE A 9 3.47 -26.41 -26.38
C ILE A 9 4.92 -26.17 -25.95
N PRO A 10 5.86 -25.93 -26.88
CA PRO A 10 7.24 -25.63 -26.53
C PRO A 10 7.30 -24.25 -25.87
N ALA A 11 7.87 -24.19 -24.65
CA ALA A 11 8.17 -22.93 -23.97
C ALA A 11 9.00 -22.02 -24.89
N ALA A 12 8.42 -20.88 -25.27
CA ALA A 12 9.10 -19.86 -26.03
C ALA A 12 10.22 -19.26 -25.17
N ARG A 13 11.45 -19.74 -25.36
CA ARG A 13 12.65 -19.14 -24.78
C ARG A 13 12.80 -17.71 -25.33
N ARG A 14 12.38 -16.72 -24.54
CA ARG A 14 12.62 -15.30 -24.80
C ARG A 14 14.13 -15.07 -24.73
N ARG A 15 14.76 -14.90 -25.89
CA ARG A 15 16.19 -14.55 -25.99
C ARG A 15 16.31 -13.07 -25.65
N VAL A 16 16.87 -12.79 -24.47
CA VAL A 16 17.27 -11.44 -24.08
C VAL A 16 18.54 -11.07 -24.86
N PRO A 17 18.56 -9.98 -25.64
CA PRO A 17 19.79 -9.50 -26.24
C PRO A 17 20.69 -8.92 -25.14
N ALA A 18 21.84 -9.57 -24.93
CA ALA A 18 22.91 -9.06 -24.08
C ALA A 18 23.62 -7.91 -24.81
N THR A 19 23.20 -6.67 -24.55
CA THR A 19 23.98 -5.49 -24.91
C THR A 19 25.07 -5.26 -23.86
N ALA A 20 26.28 -5.71 -24.19
CA ALA A 20 27.50 -5.39 -23.47
C ALA A 20 27.84 -3.90 -23.68
N VAL A 21 27.73 -3.09 -22.63
CA VAL A 21 28.28 -1.75 -22.59
C VAL A 21 29.51 -1.78 -21.68
N ALA A 22 30.68 -1.77 -22.31
CA ALA A 22 31.94 -1.54 -21.64
C ALA A 22 32.19 -0.03 -21.56
N VAL A 23 32.13 0.53 -20.34
CA VAL A 23 32.65 1.88 -20.08
C VAL A 23 33.78 1.75 -19.07
N ALA A 24 35.00 1.84 -19.59
CA ALA A 24 36.19 2.14 -18.82
C ALA A 24 36.40 3.66 -18.85
N ALA A 25 36.37 4.30 -17.68
CA ALA A 25 37.00 5.59 -17.46
C ALA A 25 37.45 5.67 -16.00
N ALA A 26 38.73 5.93 -15.82
CA ALA A 26 39.46 5.96 -14.56
C ALA A 26 39.64 7.41 -14.07
N LEU A 27 39.84 7.53 -12.74
CA LEU A 27 40.55 8.61 -12.00
C LEU A 27 39.85 10.00 -11.98
N THR A 28 39.65 10.65 -10.83
CA THR A 28 40.68 11.09 -9.87
C THR A 28 40.03 11.51 -8.53
N LEU A 29 40.72 11.24 -7.42
CA LEU A 29 40.42 11.79 -6.10
C LEU A 29 40.71 13.30 -6.07
N ALA A 30 39.75 14.09 -5.62
CA ALA A 30 39.99 15.42 -5.09
C ALA A 30 39.32 15.53 -3.72
N ALA A 31 40.15 15.46 -2.68
CA ALA A 31 39.81 15.76 -1.32
C ALA A 31 39.73 17.29 -1.13
N CYS A 32 38.59 17.79 -0.67
CA CYS A 32 38.47 19.03 0.09
C CYS A 32 37.52 18.67 1.25
N SER A 33 37.97 18.31 2.44
CA SER A 33 38.73 19.10 3.42
C SER A 33 38.14 20.50 3.60
N SER A 34 37.10 20.59 4.43
CA SER A 34 36.68 21.81 5.09
C SER A 34 36.99 21.67 6.58
N GLU A 35 38.26 21.90 6.88
CA GLU A 35 38.86 21.96 8.20
C GLU A 35 38.63 23.38 8.76
N GLN A 36 37.64 23.54 9.64
CA GLN A 36 37.40 24.79 10.38
C GLN A 36 37.87 24.60 11.82
N ALA A 37 39.04 25.18 12.12
CA ALA A 37 39.68 25.18 13.43
C ALA A 37 39.04 26.24 14.38
N PRO A 38 39.50 26.39 15.65
CA PRO A 38 38.68 26.29 16.85
C PRO A 38 38.26 27.65 17.42
N ALA A 39 37.17 27.67 18.20
CA ALA A 39 36.83 28.79 19.08
C ALA A 39 37.52 28.62 20.45
N PRO A 40 37.96 29.72 21.10
CA PRO A 40 38.78 29.66 22.31
C PRO A 40 37.99 29.37 23.59
N ASP A 41 38.71 28.77 24.53
CA ASP A 41 38.40 28.58 25.95
C ASP A 41 37.66 29.75 26.62
N GLY A 42 36.67 29.40 27.44
CA GLY A 42 35.93 30.35 28.25
C GLY A 42 34.99 29.71 29.27
N ALA A 43 35.56 28.98 30.23
CA ALA A 43 35.07 28.83 31.62
C ALA A 43 33.65 28.26 31.87
N ALA A 44 33.60 27.00 32.30
CA ALA A 44 32.75 26.58 33.44
C ALA A 44 33.54 26.86 34.76
N PRO A 45 32.98 26.90 35.99
CA PRO A 45 31.72 26.26 36.44
C PRO A 45 30.87 27.04 37.49
N ALA A 46 29.61 26.63 37.70
CA ALA A 46 28.82 26.68 38.96
C ALA A 46 27.38 26.25 38.62
N ALA A 47 26.82 25.09 39.01
CA ALA A 47 26.52 24.55 40.35
C ALA A 47 25.50 25.38 41.17
N SER A 48 24.40 24.69 41.55
CA SER A 48 23.33 25.03 42.53
C SER A 48 22.08 25.69 41.92
N THR A 49 20.82 25.29 42.16
CA THR A 49 20.18 24.28 43.04
C THR A 49 18.70 24.16 42.61
N PRO A 50 17.97 23.10 43.02
CA PRO A 50 16.55 22.90 42.69
C PRO A 50 15.64 23.78 43.56
N THR A 51 14.52 24.26 43.00
CA THR A 51 13.46 24.90 43.80
C THR A 51 12.13 24.16 43.62
N THR A 52 11.81 23.43 44.69
CA THR A 52 10.51 22.89 45.07
C THR A 52 9.47 23.99 45.28
N SER A 53 8.23 23.78 44.85
CA SER A 53 7.07 24.19 45.65
C SER A 53 5.84 23.33 45.34
N ALA A 54 5.54 22.46 46.29
CA ALA A 54 4.31 21.71 46.41
C ALA A 54 3.33 22.48 47.31
N ALA A 55 2.03 22.46 47.00
CA ALA A 55 0.97 22.46 48.02
C ALA A 55 -0.40 22.16 47.41
N SER A 56 -0.85 20.93 47.66
CA SER A 56 -2.25 20.52 47.70
C SER A 56 -2.95 21.14 48.92
N PRO A 57 -4.25 21.42 48.83
CA PRO A 57 -5.14 20.75 49.79
C PRO A 57 -6.42 20.17 49.17
N ALA A 58 -6.70 18.91 49.52
CA ALA A 58 -8.04 18.37 49.75
C ALA A 58 -8.40 18.57 51.26
N PRO A 59 -9.63 18.33 51.79
CA PRO A 59 -10.80 17.67 51.19
C PRO A 59 -12.16 18.38 51.46
N SER A 60 -13.22 17.96 50.78
CA SER A 60 -14.59 18.09 51.28
C SER A 60 -15.45 16.97 50.70
N SER A 61 -15.69 15.95 51.52
CA SER A 61 -16.76 14.96 51.30
C SER A 61 -18.09 15.52 51.84
N PRO A 62 -19.20 15.23 51.17
CA PRO A 62 -20.38 14.69 51.86
C PRO A 62 -20.75 13.26 51.40
N PRO A 63 -21.63 12.57 52.16
CA PRO A 63 -21.70 11.11 52.22
C PRO A 63 -22.71 10.44 51.27
N ALA A 64 -22.35 9.18 50.92
CA ALA A 64 -23.15 7.95 50.77
C ALA A 64 -24.48 7.96 49.97
N GLU A 65 -24.43 7.29 48.80
CA GLU A 65 -25.21 6.10 48.35
C GLU A 65 -26.72 5.98 48.72
N PRO A 66 -27.60 5.47 47.81
CA PRO A 66 -27.37 4.14 47.23
C PRO A 66 -27.84 3.86 45.79
N SER A 67 -27.25 2.78 45.27
CA SER A 67 -27.86 1.70 44.48
C SER A 67 -28.36 1.96 43.05
N ALA A 68 -27.70 1.17 42.19
CA ALA A 68 -28.29 0.35 41.13
C ALA A 68 -28.78 1.10 39.88
N ASP A 69 -27.97 1.01 38.83
CA ASP A 69 -28.51 0.60 37.54
C ASP A 69 -27.49 -0.32 36.85
N PRO A 70 -27.89 -1.50 36.34
CA PRO A 70 -26.97 -2.37 35.62
C PRO A 70 -26.50 -1.65 34.36
N THR A 71 -25.17 -1.53 34.21
CA THR A 71 -24.54 -1.10 32.95
C THR A 71 -25.21 -1.87 31.81
N PRO A 72 -25.82 -1.20 30.82
CA PRO A 72 -26.34 -1.91 29.67
C PRO A 72 -25.14 -2.60 29.03
N THR A 73 -25.19 -3.93 29.00
CA THR A 73 -24.46 -4.75 28.05
C THR A 73 -24.56 -4.03 26.71
N PRO A 74 -23.47 -3.72 25.99
CA PRO A 74 -23.61 -3.30 24.61
C PRO A 74 -24.24 -4.48 23.91
N SER A 75 -25.56 -4.42 23.71
CA SER A 75 -26.19 -5.19 22.67
C SER A 75 -25.41 -4.81 21.43
N VAL A 76 -24.70 -5.79 20.87
CA VAL A 76 -24.29 -5.76 19.49
C VAL A 76 -25.61 -5.71 18.72
N THR A 77 -26.16 -4.51 18.61
CA THR A 77 -27.14 -4.16 17.62
C THR A 77 -26.42 -4.44 16.33
N ALA A 78 -26.82 -5.54 15.68
CA ALA A 78 -26.39 -5.88 14.35
C ALA A 78 -26.34 -4.59 13.54
N MET A 79 -25.16 -4.23 13.05
CA MET A 79 -25.02 -3.07 12.18
C MET A 79 -26.07 -3.21 11.08
N PRO A 80 -26.79 -2.12 10.74
CA PRO A 80 -27.77 -2.19 9.67
C PRO A 80 -27.05 -2.74 8.43
N THR A 81 -27.57 -3.83 7.89
CA THR A 81 -27.15 -4.36 6.59
C THR A 81 -27.36 -3.23 5.58
N GLU A 82 -26.30 -2.52 5.21
CA GLU A 82 -26.33 -1.55 4.12
C GLU A 82 -26.73 -2.31 2.84
N PRO A 83 -27.94 -2.07 2.30
CA PRO A 83 -28.47 -2.88 1.21
C PRO A 83 -27.91 -2.51 -0.17
N ASP A 84 -26.92 -1.61 -0.24
CA ASP A 84 -26.42 -1.02 -1.50
C ASP A 84 -24.90 -1.11 -1.66
N ARG A 85 -24.18 -1.93 -0.86
CA ARG A 85 -22.78 -2.20 -1.20
C ARG A 85 -22.76 -3.10 -2.44
N PRO A 86 -22.08 -2.71 -3.54
CA PRO A 86 -21.90 -3.59 -4.68
C PRO A 86 -21.28 -4.90 -4.19
N THR A 87 -21.95 -6.02 -4.49
CA THR A 87 -21.44 -7.35 -4.21
C THR A 87 -20.44 -7.69 -5.30
N PHE A 88 -19.17 -7.78 -4.94
CA PHE A 88 -18.12 -8.20 -5.87
C PHE A 88 -17.84 -9.68 -5.69
N ASP A 89 -17.05 -10.25 -6.61
CA ASP A 89 -16.48 -11.58 -6.37
C ASP A 89 -15.62 -11.57 -5.09
N ALA A 90 -15.60 -12.70 -4.37
CA ALA A 90 -14.88 -12.85 -3.11
C ALA A 90 -13.39 -12.50 -3.22
N ARG A 91 -12.75 -12.76 -4.38
CA ARG A 91 -11.38 -12.34 -4.65
C ARG A 91 -11.25 -10.82 -4.65
N THR A 92 -12.10 -10.12 -5.39
CA THR A 92 -12.11 -8.66 -5.45
C THR A 92 -12.41 -8.04 -4.08
N GLU A 93 -13.39 -8.58 -3.36
CA GLU A 93 -13.72 -8.11 -2.01
C GLU A 93 -12.54 -8.29 -1.06
N ARG A 94 -11.85 -9.43 -1.15
CA ARG A 94 -10.64 -9.70 -0.37
C ARG A 94 -9.54 -8.71 -0.75
N ALA A 95 -9.33 -8.43 -2.02
CA ALA A 95 -8.33 -7.47 -2.48
C ALA A 95 -8.53 -6.08 -1.89
N LEU A 96 -9.76 -5.55 -2.00
CA LEU A 96 -10.09 -4.23 -1.46
C LEU A 96 -9.93 -4.17 0.07
N GLN A 97 -10.26 -5.25 0.79
CA GLN A 97 -10.02 -5.35 2.23
C GLN A 97 -8.52 -5.37 2.56
N THR A 98 -7.73 -6.13 1.80
CA THR A 98 -6.28 -6.22 1.97
C THR A 98 -5.62 -4.87 1.73
N ILE A 99 -5.98 -4.17 0.65
CA ILE A 99 -5.47 -2.82 0.38
C ILE A 99 -5.77 -1.92 1.57
N ALA A 100 -7.03 -1.83 1.98
CA ALA A 100 -7.43 -0.97 3.10
C ALA A 100 -6.69 -1.31 4.41
N ALA A 101 -6.49 -2.60 4.70
CA ALA A 101 -5.78 -3.06 5.88
C ALA A 101 -4.29 -2.69 5.84
N MET A 102 -3.61 -2.87 4.68
CA MET A 102 -2.20 -2.53 4.52
C MET A 102 -1.98 -1.03 4.53
N GLU A 103 -2.82 -0.26 3.82
CA GLU A 103 -2.76 1.20 3.82
C GLU A 103 -2.90 1.76 5.25
N THR A 104 -3.82 1.19 6.03
CA THR A 104 -4.02 1.56 7.44
C THR A 104 -2.83 1.15 8.31
N SER A 105 -2.33 -0.07 8.14
CA SER A 105 -1.25 -0.62 8.98
C SER A 105 0.09 0.08 8.75
N PHE A 106 0.38 0.43 7.50
CA PHE A 106 1.63 1.09 7.12
C PHE A 106 1.51 2.62 7.05
N GLY A 107 0.30 3.18 7.03
CA GLY A 107 0.11 4.61 6.77
C GLY A 107 0.64 5.00 5.40
N ALA A 108 0.40 4.17 4.40
CA ALA A 108 0.92 4.25 3.04
C ALA A 108 -0.24 4.10 2.03
N GLY A 109 -0.10 4.62 0.82
CA GLY A 109 -1.11 4.45 -0.25
C GLY A 109 -0.69 3.34 -1.21
N ALA A 110 -1.57 2.37 -1.50
CA ALA A 110 -1.26 1.31 -2.46
C ALA A 110 -1.29 1.86 -3.89
N PHE A 111 -0.31 1.44 -4.69
CA PHE A 111 -0.25 1.76 -6.12
C PHE A 111 0.00 0.54 -7.01
N THR A 112 0.25 -0.63 -6.42
CA THR A 112 0.22 -1.91 -7.11
C THR A 112 -0.42 -2.97 -6.23
N ILE A 113 -1.21 -3.86 -6.81
CA ILE A 113 -1.68 -5.11 -6.23
C ILE A 113 -1.71 -6.19 -7.30
N GLU A 114 -1.05 -7.31 -7.01
CA GLU A 114 -1.03 -8.52 -7.84
C GLU A 114 -1.52 -9.67 -6.97
N VAL A 115 -2.51 -10.42 -7.48
CA VAL A 115 -3.03 -11.62 -6.82
C VAL A 115 -2.62 -12.82 -7.65
N ASN A 116 -1.94 -13.81 -7.05
CA ASN A 116 -1.61 -15.02 -7.80
C ASN A 116 -2.88 -15.77 -8.25
N ASP A 117 -2.73 -16.68 -9.21
CA ASP A 117 -3.84 -17.45 -9.78
C ASP A 117 -4.68 -18.19 -8.74
N ASP A 118 -4.06 -18.69 -7.67
CA ASP A 118 -4.74 -19.43 -6.60
C ASP A 118 -5.37 -18.52 -5.53
N GLY A 119 -5.08 -17.22 -5.54
CA GLY A 119 -5.58 -16.24 -4.55
C GLY A 119 -4.92 -16.34 -3.17
N THR A 120 -3.81 -17.07 -3.08
CA THR A 120 -3.10 -17.41 -1.84
C THR A 120 -1.91 -16.50 -1.56
N GLU A 121 -1.26 -15.95 -2.60
CA GLU A 121 -0.15 -15.01 -2.50
C GLU A 121 -0.55 -13.66 -3.11
N TRP A 122 -0.23 -12.61 -2.37
CA TRP A 122 -0.51 -11.23 -2.70
C TRP A 122 0.80 -10.47 -2.73
N LYS A 123 1.01 -9.65 -3.76
CA LYS A 123 2.09 -8.68 -3.78
C LYS A 123 1.48 -7.29 -3.90
N MET A 124 1.93 -6.38 -3.06
CA MET A 124 1.51 -4.99 -3.09
C MET A 124 2.71 -4.08 -3.05
N GLU A 125 2.59 -2.95 -3.72
CA GLU A 125 3.53 -1.84 -3.56
C GLU A 125 2.76 -0.64 -2.99
N LEU A 126 3.27 -0.08 -1.90
CA LEU A 126 2.68 1.06 -1.22
C LEU A 126 3.67 2.23 -1.16
N ALA A 127 3.17 3.44 -1.41
CA ALA A 127 3.95 4.66 -1.30
C ALA A 127 3.83 5.25 0.11
N GLN A 128 4.97 5.49 0.74
CA GLN A 128 5.09 6.10 2.06
C GLN A 128 6.10 7.25 2.00
N GLY A 129 5.59 8.46 1.72
CA GLY A 129 6.46 9.61 1.50
C GLY A 129 7.31 9.40 0.24
N ASP A 130 8.63 9.38 0.41
CA ASP A 130 9.59 9.13 -0.69
C ASP A 130 9.94 7.66 -0.87
N ASP A 131 9.41 6.77 -0.03
CA ASP A 131 9.68 5.35 -0.03
C ASP A 131 8.58 4.56 -0.74
N ARG A 132 8.99 3.45 -1.36
CA ARG A 132 8.14 2.34 -1.80
C ARG A 132 8.29 1.17 -0.83
N LEU A 133 7.18 0.66 -0.33
CA LEU A 133 7.08 -0.56 0.46
C LEU A 133 6.57 -1.69 -0.44
N LYS A 134 7.41 -2.66 -0.76
CA LYS A 134 7.01 -3.90 -1.42
C LYS A 134 6.62 -4.91 -0.35
N VAL A 135 5.34 -5.24 -0.30
CA VAL A 135 4.76 -6.16 0.69
C VAL A 135 4.33 -7.43 -0.02
N LYS A 136 4.87 -8.56 0.40
CA LYS A 136 4.29 -9.87 0.09
C LYS A 136 3.44 -10.30 1.25
N ALA A 137 2.28 -10.88 0.95
CA ALA A 137 1.38 -11.37 1.95
C ALA A 137 0.77 -12.69 1.51
N GLU A 138 0.44 -13.51 2.50
CA GLU A 138 -0.30 -14.74 2.28
C GLU A 138 -1.72 -14.57 2.80
N ALA A 139 -2.70 -15.07 2.05
CA ALA A 139 -4.08 -15.14 2.49
C ALA A 139 -4.32 -16.44 3.26
N ASP A 140 -4.90 -16.31 4.45
CA ASP A 140 -5.39 -17.44 5.23
C ASP A 140 -6.88 -17.30 5.53
N THR A 141 -7.44 -18.22 6.32
CA THR A 141 -8.87 -18.17 6.67
C THR A 141 -9.24 -16.96 7.55
N THR A 142 -8.25 -16.29 8.15
CA THR A 142 -8.44 -15.22 9.12
C THR A 142 -8.17 -13.83 8.55
N GLY A 143 -7.46 -13.72 7.43
CA GLY A 143 -7.19 -12.45 6.77
C GLY A 143 -6.00 -12.55 5.81
N VAL A 144 -5.33 -11.42 5.64
CA VAL A 144 -4.09 -11.32 4.88
C VAL A 144 -3.03 -10.75 5.80
N ALA A 145 -1.92 -11.48 5.95
CA ALA A 145 -0.81 -11.07 6.80
C ALA A 145 0.46 -10.91 5.95
N PRO A 146 1.26 -9.85 6.17
CA PRO A 146 2.51 -9.67 5.45
C PRO A 146 3.50 -10.76 5.86
N THR A 147 4.08 -11.44 4.86
CA THR A 147 5.12 -12.45 5.03
C THR A 147 6.51 -11.90 4.74
N ASP A 148 6.59 -10.86 3.89
CA ASP A 148 7.81 -10.12 3.61
C ASP A 148 7.50 -8.65 3.38
N THR A 149 8.41 -7.77 3.78
CA THR A 149 8.28 -6.32 3.56
C THR A 149 9.64 -5.73 3.28
N LYS A 150 9.80 -5.18 2.08
CA LYS A 150 11.01 -4.50 1.64
C LYS A 150 10.73 -3.03 1.41
N ARG A 151 11.61 -2.17 1.90
CA ARG A 151 11.60 -0.73 1.60
C ARG A 151 12.65 -0.44 0.54
N ASP A 152 12.27 0.31 -0.47
CA ASP A 152 13.14 0.87 -1.51
C ASP A 152 12.72 2.33 -1.76
N ASP A 153 13.51 3.09 -2.50
CA ASP A 153 13.12 4.45 -2.92
C ASP A 153 11.96 4.38 -3.91
N LEU A 154 11.01 5.31 -3.79
CA LEU A 154 9.96 5.52 -4.79
C LEU A 154 10.54 6.32 -5.97
N ASP A 155 10.25 5.86 -7.18
CA ASP A 155 10.73 6.50 -8.40
C ASP A 155 10.15 7.92 -8.55
N GLY A 156 10.90 8.79 -9.25
CA GLY A 156 10.55 10.20 -9.44
C GLY A 156 9.16 10.39 -10.05
N ASP A 157 8.92 9.63 -11.11
CA ASP A 157 7.70 9.69 -11.91
C ASP A 157 6.51 9.11 -11.13
N ASP A 158 6.66 7.95 -10.48
CA ASP A 158 5.63 7.37 -9.59
C ASP A 158 5.24 8.33 -8.47
N ARG A 159 6.23 8.97 -7.82
CA ARG A 159 5.99 9.97 -6.76
C ARG A 159 5.18 11.15 -7.31
N ALA A 160 5.54 11.65 -8.49
CA ALA A 160 4.84 12.76 -9.12
C ALA A 160 3.41 12.36 -9.49
N ALA A 161 3.23 11.20 -10.13
CA ALA A 161 1.95 10.63 -10.49
C ALA A 161 1.03 10.47 -9.28
N LEU A 162 1.49 9.81 -8.22
CA LEU A 162 0.72 9.59 -6.98
C LEU A 162 0.39 10.88 -6.24
N SER A 163 1.28 11.88 -6.26
CA SER A 163 1.01 13.18 -5.66
C SER A 163 -0.09 13.97 -6.39
N SER A 164 -0.28 13.69 -7.68
CA SER A 164 -1.29 14.34 -8.53
C SER A 164 -2.60 13.54 -8.64
N ALA A 165 -2.57 12.26 -8.28
CA ALA A 165 -3.70 11.35 -8.36
C ALA A 165 -4.85 11.81 -7.46
N ARG A 166 -6.06 11.84 -8.03
CA ARG A 166 -7.32 12.11 -7.32
C ARG A 166 -8.14 10.84 -7.12
N VAL A 167 -7.84 9.81 -7.90
CA VAL A 167 -8.43 8.48 -7.83
C VAL A 167 -7.39 7.56 -7.23
N SER A 168 -7.72 6.88 -6.15
CA SER A 168 -6.85 5.84 -5.57
C SER A 168 -6.95 4.53 -6.35
N LEU A 169 -5.96 3.64 -6.19
CA LEU A 169 -5.99 2.29 -6.76
C LEU A 169 -7.30 1.55 -6.43
N SER A 170 -7.72 1.57 -5.16
CA SER A 170 -8.99 0.96 -4.71
C SER A 170 -10.21 1.53 -5.44
N GLN A 171 -10.24 2.84 -5.70
CA GLN A 171 -11.32 3.47 -6.45
C GLN A 171 -11.31 3.07 -7.94
N ALA A 172 -10.13 2.94 -8.54
CA ALA A 172 -9.98 2.46 -9.91
C ALA A 172 -10.48 1.01 -10.06
N ILE A 173 -10.08 0.12 -9.13
CA ILE A 173 -10.55 -1.27 -9.07
C ILE A 173 -12.08 -1.32 -9.01
N VAL A 174 -12.70 -0.57 -8.08
CA VAL A 174 -14.17 -0.55 -7.93
C VAL A 174 -14.84 -0.13 -9.23
N ARG A 175 -14.40 0.98 -9.85
CA ARG A 175 -14.99 1.47 -11.11
C ARG A 175 -14.88 0.45 -12.24
N VAL A 176 -13.73 -0.20 -12.38
CA VAL A 176 -13.49 -1.19 -13.44
C VAL A 176 -14.32 -2.44 -13.21
N VAL A 177 -14.36 -2.96 -11.99
CA VAL A 177 -15.16 -4.16 -11.65
C VAL A 177 -16.65 -3.88 -11.80
N GLU A 178 -17.15 -2.73 -11.37
CA GLU A 178 -18.55 -2.32 -11.59
C GLU A 178 -18.90 -2.19 -13.08
N THR A 179 -17.96 -1.69 -13.90
CA THR A 179 -18.18 -1.49 -15.34
C THR A 179 -18.09 -2.81 -16.13
N SER A 180 -17.14 -3.66 -15.79
CA SER A 180 -16.83 -4.89 -16.53
C SER A 180 -17.64 -6.10 -16.06
N GLY A 181 -17.99 -6.16 -14.77
CA GLY A 181 -18.49 -7.37 -14.12
C GLY A 181 -17.43 -8.47 -13.95
N GLY A 182 -16.15 -8.15 -14.19
CA GLY A 182 -15.03 -9.10 -14.07
C GLY A 182 -14.51 -9.29 -12.64
N VAL A 183 -13.59 -10.23 -12.48
CA VAL A 183 -12.90 -10.48 -11.21
C VAL A 183 -11.53 -9.83 -11.24
N LEU A 184 -11.14 -9.07 -10.21
CA LEU A 184 -9.81 -8.46 -10.17
C LEU A 184 -8.71 -9.52 -10.23
N ASP A 185 -7.73 -9.30 -11.10
CA ASP A 185 -6.50 -10.07 -11.19
C ASP A 185 -5.31 -9.24 -10.70
N GLU A 186 -5.11 -8.07 -11.29
CA GLU A 186 -4.03 -7.14 -10.99
C GLU A 186 -4.50 -5.69 -11.14
N ALA A 187 -3.91 -4.76 -10.37
CA ALA A 187 -4.02 -3.35 -10.64
C ALA A 187 -2.72 -2.62 -10.28
N GLU A 188 -2.26 -1.72 -11.15
CA GLU A 188 -1.00 -1.01 -10.99
C GLU A 188 -1.07 0.42 -11.53
N LEU A 189 -0.22 1.30 -10.99
CA LEU A 189 0.07 2.60 -11.57
C LEU A 189 0.99 2.39 -12.78
N GLU A 190 0.57 2.89 -13.94
CA GLU A 190 1.40 2.97 -15.14
C GLU A 190 1.57 4.43 -15.58
N GLU A 191 2.59 4.65 -16.40
CA GLU A 191 2.77 5.87 -17.18
C GLU A 191 2.75 5.51 -18.66
N ASP A 192 1.90 6.20 -19.43
CA ASP A 192 1.85 6.12 -20.89
C ASP A 192 2.05 7.52 -21.48
N ASP A 193 3.13 7.70 -22.25
CA ASP A 193 3.52 9.00 -22.85
C ASP A 193 3.48 10.19 -21.88
N GLY A 194 3.97 10.00 -20.64
CA GLY A 194 4.00 11.01 -19.59
C GLY A 194 2.65 11.27 -18.90
N THR A 195 1.66 10.42 -19.18
CA THR A 195 0.34 10.47 -18.53
C THR A 195 0.20 9.28 -17.57
N ALA A 196 0.06 9.60 -16.29
CA ALA A 196 -0.20 8.60 -15.27
C ALA A 196 -1.63 8.05 -15.38
N LEU A 197 -1.77 6.74 -15.30
CA LEU A 197 -3.02 6.01 -15.33
C LEU A 197 -2.97 4.81 -14.38
N TRP A 198 -4.12 4.38 -13.89
CA TRP A 198 -4.23 3.05 -13.31
C TRP A 198 -4.51 2.06 -14.41
N LYS A 199 -3.74 0.99 -14.49
CA LYS A 199 -4.12 -0.21 -15.21
C LYS A 199 -4.80 -1.17 -14.24
N VAL A 200 -5.92 -1.74 -14.64
CA VAL A 200 -6.67 -2.74 -13.88
C VAL A 200 -6.98 -3.90 -14.81
N SER A 201 -6.38 -5.05 -14.53
CA SER A 201 -6.68 -6.31 -15.20
C SER A 201 -7.82 -7.03 -14.49
N VAL A 202 -8.82 -7.45 -15.25
CA VAL A 202 -9.93 -8.26 -14.75
C VAL A 202 -10.11 -9.52 -15.59
N ARG A 203 -10.42 -10.62 -14.91
CA ARG A 203 -10.79 -11.88 -15.55
C ARG A 203 -12.26 -11.86 -15.95
N LEU A 204 -12.54 -12.09 -17.22
CA LEU A 204 -13.87 -12.20 -17.82
C LEU A 204 -14.00 -13.59 -18.48
N GLY A 205 -14.42 -14.57 -17.69
CA GLY A 205 -14.41 -15.97 -18.12
C GLY A 205 -13.00 -16.54 -18.11
N ASP A 206 -12.49 -16.95 -19.28
CA ASP A 206 -11.14 -17.47 -19.46
C ASP A 206 -10.15 -16.40 -19.99
N ASP A 207 -10.64 -15.18 -20.23
CA ASP A 207 -9.86 -14.07 -20.78
C ASP A 207 -9.50 -13.06 -19.69
N ASP A 208 -8.28 -12.54 -19.73
CA ASP A 208 -7.86 -11.36 -18.96
C ASP A 208 -8.04 -10.11 -19.83
N VAL A 209 -8.66 -9.09 -19.25
CA VAL A 209 -8.99 -7.84 -19.94
C VAL A 209 -8.47 -6.66 -19.13
N ASP A 210 -7.60 -5.90 -19.75
CA ASP A 210 -7.01 -4.69 -19.17
C ASP A 210 -7.93 -3.48 -19.40
N TYR A 211 -8.07 -2.68 -18.34
CA TYR A 211 -8.71 -1.38 -18.37
C TYR A 211 -7.73 -0.33 -17.89
N ARG A 212 -7.78 0.85 -18.51
CA ARG A 212 -7.08 2.04 -18.05
C ARG A 212 -8.06 2.98 -17.36
N VAL A 213 -7.59 3.60 -16.28
CA VAL A 213 -8.34 4.58 -15.51
C VAL A 213 -7.49 5.82 -15.32
N ASP A 214 -7.96 6.97 -15.79
CA ASP A 214 -7.26 8.24 -15.63
C ASP A 214 -7.14 8.59 -14.13
N VAL A 215 -5.93 8.85 -13.63
CA VAL A 215 -5.71 9.06 -12.18
C VAL A 215 -6.36 10.34 -11.64
N SER A 216 -6.71 11.30 -12.51
CA SER A 216 -7.25 12.61 -12.12
C SER A 216 -8.78 12.68 -12.17
N THR A 217 -9.38 12.06 -13.18
CA THR A 217 -10.81 12.11 -13.50
C THR A 217 -11.50 10.77 -13.18
N GLY A 218 -10.73 9.68 -13.24
CA GLY A 218 -11.21 8.31 -13.17
C GLY A 218 -12.14 7.92 -14.30
N ALA A 219 -11.98 8.55 -15.47
CA ALA A 219 -12.52 8.03 -16.72
C ALA A 219 -11.94 6.62 -16.95
N VAL A 220 -12.78 5.67 -17.36
CA VAL A 220 -12.41 4.28 -17.58
C VAL A 220 -12.53 3.97 -19.07
N TRP A 221 -11.52 3.29 -19.62
CA TRP A 221 -11.58 2.70 -20.96
C TRP A 221 -10.88 1.34 -20.97
N ARG A 222 -11.27 0.49 -21.92
CA ARG A 222 -10.61 -0.78 -22.16
C ARG A 222 -9.29 -0.54 -22.89
N ASP A 223 -8.27 -1.30 -22.55
CA ASP A 223 -7.03 -1.39 -23.35
C ASP A 223 -7.25 -2.44 -24.46
N ASP A 224 -7.19 -2.01 -25.72
CA ASP A 224 -7.51 -2.83 -26.91
C ASP A 224 -6.24 -3.27 -27.69
#